data_AF-A0A520BR79-F1
#
_entry.id   AF-A0A520BR79-F1
#
_cell.length_a   1.000
_cell.length_b   1.000
_cell.length_c   1.000
_cell.angle_alpha   90.00
_cell.angle_beta   90.00
_cell.angle_gamma   90.00
#
_symmetry.space_group_name_H-M   'P 1'
#
loop_
_entity.id
_entity.type
_entity.pdbx_description
1 polymer ?
#
loop_
_entity_poly.entity_id
_entity_poly.type
_entity_poly.pdbx_seq_one_letter_code
_entity_poly.pdbx_strand_id
1 'polypeptide(L)'
;MRKLLLFLTGVLGVLLLCVGLSPWLAYELGLSRFETMPAPPAQLATAEQQAWVWELARGTGEAKVEPMNPYGYATGLFAAEGRATPSESLAYWVSRDCVWKLPKSSMTWWHLTNASLTIWLSRHWTTEQIASAAYAIAIKWPPRKPRVVNPAP
;
A
#
# COMPACT_ATOMS: atom_id res chain seq x y z
N MET A 1 3.12 47.45 7.40
CA MET A 1 2.55 46.61 6.31
C MET A 1 3.61 45.74 5.63
N ARG A 2 4.70 46.27 5.04
CA ARG A 2 5.74 45.45 4.35
C ARG A 2 6.35 44.32 5.19
N LYS A 3 6.71 44.58 6.46
CA LYS A 3 7.28 43.56 7.36
C LYS A 3 6.29 42.45 7.73
N LEU A 4 5.01 42.80 7.91
CA LEU A 4 3.93 41.83 8.15
C LEU A 4 3.69 40.97 6.91
N LEU A 5 3.69 41.57 5.72
CA LEU A 5 3.54 40.84 4.47
C LEU A 5 4.68 39.83 4.27
N LEU A 6 5.94 40.26 4.47
CA LEU A 6 7.12 39.38 4.39
C LEU A 6 7.06 38.23 5.41
N PHE A 7 6.60 38.51 6.63
CA PHE A 7 6.40 37.49 7.65
C PHE A 7 5.33 36.47 7.23
N LEU A 8 4.16 36.92 6.77
CA LEU A 8 3.08 36.05 6.32
C LEU A 8 3.50 35.21 5.09
N THR A 9 4.23 35.79 4.13
CA THR A 9 4.78 35.06 2.99
C THR A 9 5.79 34.01 3.44
N GLY A 10 6.66 34.33 4.40
CA GLY A 10 7.60 33.37 4.99
C GLY A 10 6.88 32.21 5.68
N VAL A 11 5.88 32.50 6.51
CA VAL A 11 5.07 31.47 7.19
C VAL A 11 4.34 30.58 6.18
N LEU A 12 3.72 31.17 5.16
CA LEU A 12 3.05 30.41 4.10
C LEU A 12 4.04 29.51 3.35
N GLY A 13 5.23 30.02 3.02
CA GLY A 13 6.27 29.23 2.36
C GLY A 13 6.71 28.02 3.18
N VAL A 14 6.89 28.19 4.50
CA VAL A 14 7.23 27.09 5.41
C VAL A 14 6.10 26.06 5.48
N LEU A 15 4.85 26.51 5.59
CA LEU A 15 3.69 25.60 5.64
C LEU A 15 3.56 24.78 4.36
N LEU A 16 3.72 25.41 3.19
CA LEU A 16 3.70 24.71 1.91
C LEU A 16 4.83 23.68 1.80
N LEU A 17 6.01 24.00 2.31
CA LEU A 17 7.14 23.06 2.35
C LEU A 17 6.86 21.87 3.28
N CYS A 18 6.31 22.12 4.47
CA CYS A 18 5.92 21.06 5.41
C CYS A 18 4.87 20.12 4.81
N VAL A 19 3.82 20.68 4.21
CA VAL A 19 2.77 19.88 3.55
C VAL A 19 3.34 19.14 2.34
N GLY A 20 4.14 19.83 1.52
CA GLY A 20 4.80 19.27 0.35
C GLY A 20 5.67 18.08 0.70
N LEU A 21 6.46 18.12 1.78
CA LEU A 21 7.33 17.00 2.16
C LEU A 21 6.63 15.91 2.96
N SER A 22 5.41 16.17 3.46
CA SER A 22 4.74 15.29 4.42
C SER A 22 4.54 13.85 3.95
N PRO A 23 4.18 13.53 2.68
CA PRO A 23 3.98 12.14 2.27
C PRO A 23 5.27 11.32 2.27
N TRP A 24 6.39 11.93 1.86
CA TRP A 24 7.70 11.28 1.90
C TRP A 24 8.18 11.09 3.34
N LEU A 25 8.02 12.10 4.19
CA LEU A 25 8.37 11.97 5.60
C LEU A 25 7.53 10.89 6.30
N ALA A 26 6.23 10.84 6.02
CA ALA A 26 5.35 9.78 6.53
C ALA A 26 5.79 8.39 6.06
N TYR A 27 6.16 8.25 4.78
CA TYR A 27 6.69 7.02 4.21
C TYR A 27 7.97 6.54 4.94
N GLU A 28 8.95 7.42 5.13
CA GLU A 28 10.18 7.08 5.86
C GLU A 28 9.90 6.74 7.33
N LEU A 29 9.03 7.50 7.99
CA LEU A 29 8.62 7.25 9.38
C LEU A 29 7.93 5.89 9.53
N GLY A 30 7.08 5.49 8.58
CA GLY A 30 6.45 4.17 8.61
C GLY A 30 7.47 3.04 8.43
N LEU A 31 8.44 3.21 7.53
CA LEU A 31 9.48 2.19 7.29
C LEU A 31 10.48 2.06 8.44
N SER A 32 10.70 3.12 9.23
CA SER A 32 11.61 3.10 10.40
C SER A 32 11.27 2.03 11.45
N ARG A 33 10.08 1.44 11.37
CA ARG A 33 9.63 0.34 12.24
C ARG A 33 10.25 -1.01 11.92
N PHE A 34 10.86 -1.16 10.75
CA PHE A 34 11.56 -2.37 10.32
C PHE A 34 13.06 -2.19 10.50
N GLU A 35 13.68 -3.04 11.33
CA GLU A 35 15.15 -3.11 11.42
C GLU A 35 15.75 -3.57 10.09
N THR A 36 15.09 -4.53 9.46
CA THR A 36 15.41 -5.03 8.12
C THR A 36 14.13 -5.17 7.31
N MET A 37 14.20 -4.81 6.03
CA MET A 37 13.04 -4.94 5.13
C MET A 37 12.66 -6.41 4.92
N PRO A 38 11.37 -6.73 4.74
CA PRO A 38 10.94 -8.08 4.43
C PRO A 38 11.63 -8.63 3.18
N ALA A 39 12.15 -9.84 3.29
CA ALA A 39 12.72 -10.56 2.15
C ALA A 39 11.60 -11.08 1.23
N PRO A 40 11.81 -11.07 -0.10
CA PRO A 40 10.88 -11.68 -1.04
C PRO A 40 10.76 -13.21 -0.79
N PRO A 41 9.66 -13.84 -1.25
CA PRO A 41 9.49 -15.28 -1.11
C PRO A 41 10.60 -16.03 -1.86
N ALA A 42 11.19 -17.03 -1.21
CA ALA A 42 12.25 -17.85 -1.80
C ALA A 42 11.75 -18.76 -2.94
N GLN A 43 10.46 -19.11 -2.92
CA GLN A 43 9.81 -19.89 -3.95
C GLN A 43 8.64 -19.09 -4.53
N LEU A 44 8.62 -18.98 -5.86
CA LEU A 44 7.52 -18.36 -6.59
C LEU A 44 6.37 -19.36 -6.77
N ALA A 45 5.15 -18.85 -6.69
CA ALA A 45 3.94 -19.57 -7.05
C ALA A 45 3.91 -19.80 -8.57
N THR A 46 3.16 -20.80 -9.03
CA THR A 46 2.98 -21.04 -10.47
C THR A 46 2.21 -19.89 -11.13
N ALA A 47 2.31 -19.76 -12.45
CA ALA A 47 1.58 -18.72 -13.20
C ALA A 47 0.06 -18.79 -12.94
N GLU A 48 -0.51 -20.00 -12.83
CA GLU A 48 -1.93 -20.21 -12.51
C GLU A 48 -2.28 -19.69 -11.10
N GLN A 49 -1.43 -19.94 -10.11
CA GLN A 49 -1.62 -19.45 -8.74
C GLN A 49 -1.51 -17.93 -8.66
N GLN A 50 -0.60 -17.33 -9.43
CA GLN A 50 -0.45 -15.89 -9.54
C GLN A 50 -1.65 -15.24 -10.25
N ALA A 51 -2.17 -15.87 -11.32
CA ALA A 51 -3.38 -15.41 -11.99
C ALA A 51 -4.61 -15.48 -11.07
N TRP A 52 -4.74 -16.57 -10.31
CA TRP A 52 -5.84 -16.73 -9.35
C TRP A 52 -5.86 -15.63 -8.27
N VAL A 53 -4.70 -15.29 -7.71
CA VAL A 53 -4.63 -14.22 -6.69
C VAL A 53 -4.84 -12.84 -7.30
N TRP A 54 -4.43 -12.63 -8.56
CA TRP A 54 -4.69 -11.41 -9.31
C TRP A 54 -6.20 -11.19 -9.52
N GLU A 55 -6.92 -12.23 -9.94
CA GLU A 55 -8.38 -12.20 -10.06
C GLU A 55 -9.07 -11.95 -8.70
N LEU A 56 -8.54 -12.55 -7.62
CA LEU A 56 -9.04 -12.31 -6.26
C LEU A 56 -8.89 -10.84 -5.85
N ALA A 57 -7.83 -10.18 -6.30
CA ALA A 57 -7.59 -8.74 -6.17
C ALA A 57 -8.42 -7.89 -7.16
N ARG A 58 -9.33 -8.52 -7.93
CA ARG A 58 -10.13 -7.91 -9.02
C ARG A 58 -9.31 -7.38 -10.18
N GLY A 59 -8.11 -7.93 -10.37
CA GLY A 59 -7.30 -7.73 -11.55
C GLY A 59 -7.93 -8.37 -12.78
N THR A 60 -7.69 -7.76 -13.93
CA THR A 60 -8.02 -8.33 -15.24
C THR A 60 -6.75 -8.39 -16.09
N GLY A 61 -6.67 -9.35 -17.01
CA GLY A 61 -5.49 -9.54 -17.87
C GLY A 61 -4.25 -10.02 -17.10
N GLU A 62 -3.08 -9.74 -17.66
CA GLU A 62 -1.80 -10.09 -17.07
C GLU A 62 -1.58 -9.33 -15.75
N ALA A 63 -1.10 -10.03 -14.73
CA ALA A 63 -0.79 -9.42 -13.45
C ALA A 63 0.34 -8.41 -13.62
N LYS A 64 0.09 -7.17 -13.23
CA LYS A 64 1.10 -6.10 -13.24
C LYS A 64 1.00 -5.25 -12.00
N VAL A 65 2.05 -5.25 -11.18
CA VAL A 65 2.14 -4.34 -10.04
C VAL A 65 2.90 -3.09 -10.46
N GLU A 66 2.19 -1.96 -10.51
CA GLU A 66 2.80 -0.67 -10.80
C GLU A 66 3.49 -0.10 -9.55
N PRO A 67 4.71 0.45 -9.69
CA PRO A 67 5.39 1.10 -8.58
C PRO A 67 4.60 2.30 -8.05
N MET A 68 4.28 2.27 -6.75
CA MET A 68 3.58 3.37 -6.10
C MET A 68 4.56 4.46 -5.65
N ASN A 69 4.04 5.66 -5.48
CA ASN A 69 4.76 6.76 -4.85
C ASN A 69 3.92 7.36 -3.71
N PRO A 70 4.54 7.95 -2.66
CA PRO A 70 3.80 8.44 -1.50
C PRO A 70 2.74 9.49 -1.80
N TYR A 71 2.96 10.36 -2.79
CA TYR A 71 1.96 11.35 -3.19
C TYR A 71 0.75 10.71 -3.86
N GLY A 72 0.98 9.86 -4.86
CA GLY A 72 -0.09 9.16 -5.58
C GLY A 72 -0.93 8.30 -4.64
N TYR A 73 -0.27 7.59 -3.72
CA TYR A 73 -0.93 6.80 -2.68
C TYR A 73 -1.77 7.70 -1.76
N ALA A 74 -1.21 8.80 -1.26
CA ALA A 74 -1.92 9.74 -0.40
C ALA A 74 -3.13 10.37 -1.12
N THR A 75 -3.00 10.77 -2.38
CA THR A 75 -4.14 11.31 -3.16
C THR A 75 -5.24 10.27 -3.35
N GLY A 76 -4.88 8.99 -3.53
CA GLY A 76 -5.84 7.89 -3.64
C GLY A 76 -6.68 7.68 -2.37
N LEU A 77 -6.08 7.89 -1.18
CA LEU A 77 -6.80 7.80 0.10
C LEU A 77 -7.89 8.89 0.25
N PHE A 78 -7.70 10.05 -0.38
CA PHE A 78 -8.65 11.17 -0.32
C PHE A 78 -9.56 11.27 -1.56
N ALA A 79 -9.40 10.38 -2.55
CA ALA A 79 -10.21 10.38 -3.75
C ALA A 79 -11.63 9.83 -3.48
N ALA A 80 -12.64 10.50 -4.05
CA ALA A 80 -14.06 10.17 -3.82
C ALA A 80 -14.47 8.78 -4.34
N GLU A 81 -13.72 8.19 -5.28
CA GLU A 81 -14.02 6.89 -5.90
C GLU A 81 -13.27 5.72 -5.24
N GLY A 82 -12.67 5.95 -4.06
CA GLY A 82 -11.72 5.14 -3.28
C GLY A 82 -11.82 3.61 -3.32
N ARG A 83 -11.52 3.00 -4.48
CA ARG A 83 -11.24 1.58 -4.60
C ARG A 83 -9.76 1.39 -4.86
N ALA A 84 -9.11 0.63 -3.98
CA ALA A 84 -7.74 0.19 -4.18
C ALA A 84 -7.61 -0.53 -5.52
N THR A 85 -6.53 -0.24 -6.23
CA THR A 85 -6.20 -0.98 -7.46
C THR A 85 -5.88 -2.45 -7.11
N PRO A 86 -5.95 -3.39 -8.09
CA PRO A 86 -5.53 -4.76 -7.85
C PRO A 86 -4.06 -4.85 -7.39
N SER A 87 -3.18 -4.04 -7.99
CA SER A 87 -1.77 -3.91 -7.60
C SER A 87 -1.62 -3.45 -6.14
N GLU A 88 -2.39 -2.44 -5.74
CA GLU A 88 -2.44 -1.98 -4.35
C GLU A 88 -2.95 -3.05 -3.40
N SER A 89 -3.99 -3.78 -3.80
CA SER A 89 -4.59 -4.82 -2.96
C SER A 89 -3.61 -5.95 -2.67
N LEU A 90 -2.87 -6.44 -3.67
CA LEU A 90 -1.86 -7.48 -3.47
C LEU A 90 -0.74 -6.99 -2.54
N ALA A 91 -0.14 -5.83 -2.83
CA ALA A 91 0.92 -5.26 -2.01
C ALA A 91 0.45 -5.00 -0.57
N TYR A 92 -0.79 -4.54 -0.40
CA TYR A 92 -1.43 -4.32 0.90
C TYR A 92 -1.63 -5.62 1.68
N TRP A 93 -2.03 -6.73 1.03
CA TRP A 93 -2.17 -8.02 1.73
C TRP A 93 -0.83 -8.50 2.27
N VAL A 94 0.23 -8.39 1.48
CA VAL A 94 1.60 -8.75 1.88
C VAL A 94 2.08 -7.84 2.99
N SER A 95 1.96 -6.52 2.83
CA SER A 95 2.38 -5.56 3.87
C SER A 95 1.67 -5.83 5.19
N ARG A 96 0.37 -6.12 5.13
CA ARG A 96 -0.43 -6.35 6.32
C ARG A 96 0.04 -7.59 7.08
N ASP A 97 0.32 -8.68 6.39
CA ASP A 97 0.89 -9.89 7.00
C ASP A 97 2.25 -9.62 7.64
N CYS A 98 3.11 -8.81 7.01
CA CYS A 98 4.38 -8.39 7.58
C CYS A 98 4.19 -7.51 8.84
N VAL A 99 3.30 -6.52 8.80
CA VAL A 99 3.06 -5.60 9.93
C VAL A 99 2.45 -6.32 11.12
N TRP A 100 1.62 -7.35 10.91
CA TRP A 100 1.08 -8.19 12.00
C TRP A 100 2.16 -8.92 12.81
N LYS A 101 3.36 -9.10 12.26
CA LYS A 101 4.51 -9.74 12.96
C LYS A 101 5.32 -8.77 13.81
N LEU A 102 5.09 -7.46 13.68
CA LEU A 102 5.76 -6.45 14.48
C LEU A 102 5.16 -6.39 15.91
N PRO A 103 5.91 -5.86 16.90
CA PRO A 103 5.36 -5.57 18.22
C PRO A 103 4.12 -4.68 18.12
N LYS A 104 3.16 -4.88 19.03
CA LYS A 104 1.89 -4.14 19.05
C LYS A 104 2.16 -2.63 19.02
N SER A 105 1.47 -1.94 18.11
CA SER A 105 1.53 -0.49 17.95
C SER A 105 0.14 0.13 18.09
N SER A 106 0.09 1.46 18.23
CA SER A 106 -1.19 2.16 18.05
C SER A 106 -1.75 1.93 16.65
N MET A 107 -3.06 2.11 16.50
CA MET A 107 -3.75 1.96 15.22
C MET A 107 -3.17 2.90 14.15
N THR A 108 -2.84 4.13 14.51
CA THR A 108 -2.22 5.11 13.60
C THR A 108 -0.87 4.61 13.09
N TRP A 109 -0.01 4.12 13.98
CA TRP A 109 1.28 3.54 13.60
C TRP A 109 1.12 2.30 12.74
N TRP A 110 0.11 1.48 13.01
CA TRP A 110 -0.18 0.30 12.19
C TRP A 110 -0.54 0.71 10.76
N HIS A 111 -1.45 1.66 10.58
CA HIS A 111 -1.83 2.15 9.24
C HIS A 111 -0.66 2.80 8.51
N LEU A 112 0.10 3.66 9.19
CA LEU A 112 1.24 4.35 8.60
C LEU A 112 2.32 3.36 8.13
N THR A 113 2.67 2.41 8.99
CA THR A 113 3.67 1.38 8.70
C THR A 113 3.20 0.50 7.55
N ASN A 114 1.92 0.11 7.56
CA ASN A 114 1.34 -0.72 6.52
C ASN A 114 1.27 -0.02 5.15
N ALA A 115 0.86 1.24 5.11
CA ALA A 115 0.85 2.04 3.87
C ALA A 115 2.27 2.24 3.32
N SER A 116 3.23 2.55 4.20
CA SER A 116 4.63 2.75 3.81
C SER A 116 5.23 1.47 3.25
N LEU A 117 4.97 0.32 3.89
CA LEU A 117 5.42 -0.97 3.39
C LEU A 117 4.70 -1.38 2.10
N THR A 118 3.42 -1.07 1.93
CA THR A 118 2.68 -1.28 0.66
C THR A 118 3.40 -0.58 -0.50
N ILE A 119 3.76 0.69 -0.31
CA ILE A 119 4.51 1.48 -1.30
C ILE A 119 5.90 0.86 -1.52
N TRP A 120 6.63 0.55 -0.45
CA TRP A 120 7.97 -0.01 -0.55
C TRP A 120 7.98 -1.33 -1.33
N LEU A 121 7.05 -2.25 -1.04
CA LEU A 121 6.93 -3.54 -1.74
C LEU A 121 6.70 -3.33 -3.24
N SER A 122 5.76 -2.45 -3.62
CA SER A 122 5.47 -2.18 -5.04
C SER A 122 6.66 -1.63 -5.83
N ARG A 123 7.66 -1.05 -5.14
CA ARG A 123 8.85 -0.45 -5.75
C ARG A 123 10.06 -1.39 -5.80
N HIS A 124 10.10 -2.38 -4.90
CA HIS A 124 11.31 -3.19 -4.69
C HIS A 124 11.10 -4.68 -4.98
N TRP A 125 9.86 -5.17 -4.98
CA TRP A 125 9.54 -6.54 -5.34
C TRP A 125 8.96 -6.60 -6.74
N THR A 126 9.21 -7.70 -7.44
CA THR A 126 8.60 -7.95 -8.75
C THR A 126 7.13 -8.33 -8.59
N THR A 127 6.35 -8.24 -9.68
CA THR A 127 4.96 -8.67 -9.69
C THR A 127 4.80 -10.12 -9.23
N GLU A 128 5.68 -11.02 -9.70
CA GLU A 128 5.66 -12.44 -9.39
C GLU A 128 5.94 -12.66 -7.89
N GLN A 129 6.87 -11.91 -7.31
CA GLN A 129 7.18 -11.98 -5.87
C GLN A 129 5.99 -11.53 -5.01
N ILE A 130 5.36 -10.41 -5.37
CA ILE A 130 4.18 -9.89 -4.65
C ILE A 130 3.01 -10.85 -4.79
N ALA A 131 2.71 -11.32 -6.01
CA ALA A 131 1.64 -12.27 -6.26
C ALA A 131 1.88 -13.61 -5.54
N SER A 132 3.12 -14.11 -5.54
CA SER A 132 3.47 -15.35 -4.83
C SER A 132 3.29 -15.25 -3.32
N ALA A 133 3.74 -14.13 -2.73
CA ALA A 133 3.53 -13.87 -1.31
C ALA A 133 2.05 -13.69 -0.98
N ALA A 134 1.30 -12.96 -1.82
CA ALA A 134 -0.13 -12.77 -1.67
C ALA A 134 -0.89 -14.10 -1.78
N TYR A 135 -0.50 -15.00 -2.69
CA TYR A 135 -1.06 -16.34 -2.81
C TYR A 135 -0.86 -17.14 -1.52
N ALA A 136 0.36 -17.16 -0.97
CA ALA A 136 0.67 -17.88 0.26
C ALA A 136 -0.13 -17.36 1.48
N ILE A 137 -0.56 -16.10 1.45
CA ILE A 137 -1.46 -15.50 2.45
C ILE A 137 -2.92 -15.87 2.16
N ALA A 138 -3.34 -15.75 0.90
CA ALA A 138 -4.71 -15.98 0.47
C ALA A 138 -5.18 -17.43 0.70
N ILE A 139 -4.30 -18.42 0.58
CA ILE A 139 -4.63 -19.82 0.90
C ILE A 139 -4.83 -20.08 2.40
N LYS A 140 -4.28 -19.22 3.27
CA LYS A 140 -4.42 -19.31 4.73
C LYS A 140 -5.66 -18.57 5.24
N TRP A 141 -6.14 -17.59 4.48
CA TRP A 141 -7.37 -16.86 4.77
C TRP A 141 -8.57 -17.58 4.13
N PRO A 142 -9.71 -17.72 4.82
CA PRO A 142 -10.88 -18.29 4.16
C PRO A 142 -11.26 -17.40 2.95
N PRO A 143 -11.55 -17.96 1.77
CA PRO A 143 -11.99 -17.17 0.64
C PRO A 143 -13.23 -16.39 1.05
N ARG A 144 -13.26 -15.07 0.80
CA ARG A 144 -14.52 -14.32 0.88
C ARG A 144 -15.50 -15.06 -0.04
N LYS A 145 -16.59 -15.59 0.54
CA LYS A 145 -17.67 -16.19 -0.25
C LYS A 145 -17.99 -15.26 -1.42
N PRO A 146 -18.08 -15.75 -2.67
CA PRO A 146 -18.56 -14.93 -3.77
C PRO A 146 -19.85 -14.25 -3.31
N ARG A 147 -19.95 -12.94 -3.48
CA ARG A 147 -21.22 -12.26 -3.22
C ARG A 147 -22.19 -12.84 -4.26
N VAL A 148 -23.09 -13.71 -3.81
CA VAL A 148 -24.21 -14.19 -4.64
C VAL A 148 -24.97 -12.94 -5.03
N VAL A 149 -24.82 -12.51 -6.28
CA VAL A 149 -25.69 -11.50 -6.86
C VAL A 149 -27.00 -12.24 -7.10
N ASN A 150 -27.96 -12.08 -6.18
CA ASN A 150 -29.30 -12.56 -6.43
C ASN A 150 -29.79 -11.86 -7.72
N PRO A 151 -30.25 -12.60 -8.75
CA PRO A 151 -30.97 -11.96 -9.84
C PRO A 151 -32.17 -11.22 -9.23
N ALA A 152 -32.37 -9.97 -9.66
CA ALA A 152 -33.52 -9.17 -9.26
C ALA A 152 -34.83 -9.91 -9.64
N PRO A 153 -35.90 -9.76 -8.86
CA PRO A 153 -37.20 -10.40 -9.12
C PRO A 153 -37.84 -9.92 -10.43
#